data_AF-A0A165RHS5-F1
#
_entry.id   AF-A0A165RHS5-F1
#
_cell.length_a   1.000
_cell.length_b   1.000
_cell.length_c   1.000
_cell.angle_alpha   90.00
_cell.angle_beta   90.00
_cell.angle_gamma   90.00
#
_symmetry.space_group_name_H-M   'P 1'
#
loop_
_entity.id
_entity.type
_entity.pdbx_description
1 polymer ?
#
loop_
_entity_poly.entity_id
_entity_poly.type
_entity_poly.pdbx_seq_one_letter_code
_entity_poly.pdbx_strand_id
1 'polypeptide(L)' 'MNMATAAAAIAGKAVTDRSADEAKLLTGTKAALDWVGVMRSKCLELAEDPGTDFTLDASWPECPPAVVALVERF' A
#
# COMPACT_ATOMS: atom_id res chain seq x y z
N MET A 1 9.77 -8.08 -12.69
CA MET A 1 8.68 -7.12 -13.00
C MET A 1 8.33 -6.44 -11.69
N ASN A 2 8.23 -5.11 -11.61
CA ASN A 2 7.89 -4.45 -10.34
C ASN A 2 6.36 -4.40 -10.12
N MET A 3 5.94 -4.00 -8.92
CA MET A 3 4.53 -3.93 -8.52
C MET A 3 3.67 -3.10 -9.48
N ALA A 4 4.15 -1.93 -9.90
CA ALA A 4 3.41 -1.05 -10.80
C ALA A 4 3.20 -1.66 -12.19
N THR A 5 4.25 -2.28 -12.76
CA THR A 5 4.15 -2.95 -14.06
C THR A 5 3.23 -4.17 -13.99
N ALA A 6 3.26 -4.94 -12.90
CA ALA A 6 2.37 -6.08 -12.70
C ALA A 6 0.90 -5.65 -12.57
N ALA A 7 0.63 -4.61 -11.77
CA ALA A 7 -0.72 -4.07 -11.61
C ALA A 7 -1.27 -3.51 -12.93
N ALA A 8 -0.45 -2.79 -13.71
CA ALA A 8 -0.83 -2.25 -15.02
C ALA A 8 -1.18 -3.36 -16.02
N ALA A 9 -0.37 -4.42 -16.09
CA ALA A 9 -0.63 -5.57 -16.97
C ALA A 9 -1.96 -6.26 -16.65
N ILE A 10 -2.30 -6.42 -15.37
CA ILE A 10 -3.56 -7.02 -14.92
C ILE A 10 -4.74 -6.08 -15.14
N ALA A 11 -4.57 -4.78 -14.88
CA ALA A 11 -5.61 -3.78 -15.06
C ALA A 11 -6.06 -3.67 -16.53
N GLY A 12 -5.17 -3.96 -17.48
CA GLY A 12 -5.49 -4.04 -18.92
C GLY A 12 -6.36 -5.22 -19.33
N LYS A 13 -6.55 -6.23 -18.47
CA LYS A 13 -7.45 -7.38 -18.74
C LYS A 13 -8.90 -7.01 -18.42
N ALA A 14 -9.84 -7.63 -19.15
CA ALA A 14 -11.24 -7.63 -18.74
C ALA A 14 -11.37 -8.27 -17.35
N VAL A 15 -12.31 -7.77 -16.54
CA VAL A 15 -12.48 -8.22 -15.16
C VAL A 15 -12.77 -9.72 -15.08
N THR A 16 -13.53 -10.26 -16.04
CA THR A 16 -13.86 -11.69 -16.16
C THR A 16 -12.67 -12.59 -16.46
N ASP A 17 -11.58 -12.01 -16.99
CA ASP A 17 -10.40 -12.75 -17.43
C ASP A 17 -9.28 -12.73 -16.37
N ARG A 18 -9.51 -12.06 -15.24
CA ARG A 18 -8.55 -11.97 -14.15
C ARG A 18 -8.63 -13.21 -13.27
N SER A 19 -7.49 -13.80 -12.96
CA SER A 19 -7.43 -14.85 -11.95
C SER A 19 -7.69 -14.30 -10.54
N ALA A 20 -7.98 -15.18 -9.59
CA ALA A 20 -8.14 -14.79 -8.19
C ALA A 20 -6.86 -14.14 -7.62
N ASP A 21 -5.69 -14.61 -8.02
CA ASP A 21 -4.41 -14.06 -7.55
C ASP A 21 -4.09 -12.70 -8.18
N GLU A 22 -4.58 -12.46 -9.39
CA GLU A 22 -4.51 -11.16 -10.06
C GLU A 22 -5.43 -10.14 -9.40
N ALA A 23 -6.65 -10.54 -9.04
CA ALA A 23 -7.57 -9.70 -8.27
C ALA A 23 -7.01 -9.37 -6.87
N LYS A 24 -6.38 -10.34 -6.19
CA LYS A 24 -5.68 -10.11 -4.91
C LYS A 24 -4.52 -9.13 -5.08
N LEU A 25 -3.74 -9.24 -6.16
CA LEU A 25 -2.64 -8.31 -6.44
C LEU A 25 -3.18 -6.87 -6.58
N LEU A 26 -4.21 -6.65 -7.40
CA LEU A 26 -4.81 -5.32 -7.54
C LEU A 26 -5.38 -4.78 -6.21
N THR A 27 -6.02 -5.65 -5.42
CA THR A 27 -6.55 -5.28 -4.10
C THR A 27 -5.44 -4.87 -3.15
N GLY A 28 -4.35 -5.64 -3.09
CA GLY A 28 -3.17 -5.29 -2.31
C GLY A 28 -2.52 -3.99 -2.78
N THR A 29 -2.43 -3.77 -4.10
CA THR A 29 -1.87 -2.53 -4.67
C THR A 29 -2.71 -1.32 -4.28
N LYS A 30 -4.05 -1.45 -4.30
CA LYS A 30 -4.93 -0.40 -3.78
C LYS A 30 -4.70 -0.16 -2.29
N ALA A 31 -4.62 -1.21 -1.48
CA ALA A 31 -4.36 -1.08 -0.05
C ALA A 31 -3.02 -0.38 0.25
N ALA A 32 -1.99 -0.61 -0.55
CA ALA A 32 -0.71 0.07 -0.42
C ALA A 32 -0.82 1.57 -0.71
N LEU A 33 -1.54 1.95 -1.77
CA LEU A 33 -1.77 3.36 -2.11
C LEU A 33 -2.63 4.07 -1.04
N ASP A 34 -3.65 3.39 -0.53
CA ASP A 34 -4.51 3.92 0.53
C ASP A 34 -3.68 4.13 1.82
N TRP A 35 -2.83 3.16 2.20
CA TRP A 35 -1.93 3.28 3.37
C TRP A 35 -0.94 4.45 3.25
N VAL A 36 -0.34 4.65 2.07
CA VAL A 36 0.50 5.84 1.81
C VAL A 36 -0.30 7.14 1.97
N GLY A 37 -1.58 7.16 1.59
CA GLY A 37 -2.47 8.29 1.84
C GLY A 37 -2.65 8.59 3.34
N VAL A 38 -2.79 7.55 4.17
CA VAL A 38 -2.86 7.69 5.64
C VAL A 38 -1.52 8.18 6.19
N MET A 39 -0.38 7.62 5.76
CA MET A 39 0.95 8.09 6.17
C MET A 39 1.16 9.56 5.87
N ARG A 40 0.78 10.02 4.66
CA ARG A 40 0.89 11.43 4.26
C ARG A 40 0.04 12.35 5.13
N SER A 41 -1.14 11.89 5.54
CA SER A 41 -2.01 12.64 6.46
C SER A 41 -1.38 12.72 7.85
N LYS A 42 -0.77 11.63 8.32
CA LYS A 42 -0.07 11.57 9.61
C LYS A 42 1.12 12.53 9.69
N CYS A 43 1.81 12.80 8.58
CA CYS A 43 2.89 13.80 8.55
C CYS A 43 2.44 15.20 9.02
N LEU A 44 1.19 15.59 8.75
CA LEU A 44 0.67 16.90 9.19
C LEU A 44 0.51 16.93 10.71
N GLU A 45 -0.06 15.87 11.29
CA GLU A 45 -0.20 15.72 12.75
C GLU A 45 1.17 15.72 13.44
N LEU A 46 2.15 14.99 12.89
CA LEU A 46 3.51 14.94 13.44
C LEU A 46 4.24 16.29 13.35
N ALA A 47 3.94 17.10 12.34
CA ALA A 47 4.51 18.44 12.21
C ALA A 47 3.91 19.43 13.23
N GLU A 48 2.66 19.21 13.66
CA GLU A 48 1.97 20.03 14.65
C GLU A 48 2.38 19.70 16.10
N ASP A 49 2.87 18.49 16.36
CA ASP A 49 3.38 18.06 17.66
C ASP A 49 4.88 17.72 17.63
N PRO A 50 5.77 18.69 17.93
CA PRO A 50 7.21 18.48 17.98
C PRO A 50 7.66 17.49 19.08
N GLY A 51 6.78 17.14 20.02
CA GLY A 51 7.06 16.17 21.08
C GLY A 51 6.91 14.72 20.62
N THR A 52 6.25 14.47 19.49
CA THR A 52 6.13 13.13 18.92
C THR A 52 7.39 12.76 18.14
N ASP A 53 8.04 11.66 18.54
CA ASP A 53 9.23 11.15 17.87
C ASP A 53 8.85 10.38 16.59
N PHE A 54 8.92 11.05 15.44
CA PHE A 54 8.62 10.44 14.14
C PHE A 54 9.61 9.33 13.73
N THR A 55 10.72 9.14 14.44
CA THR A 55 11.68 8.07 14.17
C THR A 55 11.24 6.72 14.74
N LEU A 56 10.22 6.71 15.61
CA LEU A 56 9.61 5.49 16.12
C LEU A 56 8.58 4.94 15.12
N ASP A 57 8.61 3.63 14.88
CA ASP A 57 7.60 2.94 14.06
C ASP A 57 6.17 3.17 14.57
N ALA A 58 6.01 3.25 15.90
CA ALA A 58 4.73 3.50 16.56
C ALA A 58 4.12 4.88 16.24
N SER A 59 4.91 5.82 15.70
CA SER A 59 4.41 7.13 15.26
C SER A 59 3.70 7.07 13.91
N TRP A 60 3.82 5.96 13.19
CA TRP A 60 3.24 5.74 11.88
C TRP A 60 2.05 4.77 11.93
N PRO A 61 1.11 4.88 10.98
CA PRO A 61 0.04 3.90 10.85
C PRO A 61 0.60 2.50 10.58
N GLU A 62 0.04 1.48 11.23
CA GLU A 62 0.42 0.08 11.01
C GLU A 62 0.28 -0.31 9.52
N CYS A 63 1.30 -0.99 9.00
CA CYS A 63 1.28 -1.47 7.61
C CYS A 63 0.27 -2.61 7.47
N PRO A 64 -0.71 -2.52 6.56
CA PRO A 64 -1.71 -3.58 6.39
C PRO A 64 -1.05 -4.91 5.98
N PRO A 65 -1.47 -6.06 6.54
CA PRO A 65 -0.88 -7.36 6.20
C PRO A 65 -0.92 -7.71 4.70
N ALA A 66 -1.95 -7.24 3.99
CA ALA A 66 -2.07 -7.42 2.54
C ALA A 66 -0.99 -6.65 1.75
N VAL A 67 -0.47 -5.54 2.30
CA VAL A 67 0.62 -4.76 1.70
C VAL A 67 1.96 -5.47 1.94
N VAL A 68 2.19 -5.97 3.16
CA VAL A 68 3.37 -6.79 3.50
C VAL A 68 3.46 -8.00 2.56
N ALA A 69 2.39 -8.79 2.49
CA ALA A 69 2.33 -9.97 1.62
C ALA A 69 2.43 -9.63 0.12
N LEU A 70 2.09 -8.40 -0.28
CA LEU A 70 2.28 -7.95 -1.65
C LEU A 70 3.74 -7.61 -1.94
N VAL A 71 4.42 -6.93 -1.01
CA VAL A 71 5.83 -6.53 -1.15
C VAL A 71 6.74 -7.75 -1.21
N GLU A 72 6.48 -8.79 -0.42
CA GLU A 72 7.24 -10.05 -0.43
C GLU A 72 7.21 -10.80 -1.78
N ARG A 73 6.32 -10.42 -2.71
CA ARG A 73 6.20 -11.02 -4.04
C ARG A 73 7.12 -10.39 -5.09
N PHE A 74 7.84 -9.31 -4.75
CA PHE A 74 8.65 -8.52 -5.69
C PHE A 74 10.10 -8.39 -5.19
#